data_AF-A0A2V8TVQ6-F1
#
_entry.id   AF-A0A2V8TVQ6-F1
#
_cell.length_a   1.000
_cell.length_b   1.000
_cell.length_c   1.000
_cell.angle_alpha   90.00
_cell.angle_beta   90.00
_cell.angle_gamma   90.00
#
_symmetry.space_group_name_H-M   'P 1'
#
loop_
_entity.id
_entity.type
_entity.pdbx_description
1 polymer ?
#
loop_
_entity_poly.entity_id
_entity_poly.type
_entity_poly.pdbx_seq_one_letter_code
_entity_poly.pdbx_strand_id
1 'polypeptide(L)'
;MVLLSDALWERRFGREANIVGRRIRLNGTLQTIVGVMPAAFRSPSITGIQSAEIWRPFHASDLRAGRRSDFMRVYARLKRGISVNQARAEMTAISQRLARQYPADNAAWTLEVVPLSDAISGNVRQPLWLLLGSAALL
;
A
#
# COMPACT_ATOMS: atom_id res chain seq x y z
N MET A 1 -5.99 6.09 17.56
CA MET A 1 -5.39 7.33 17.05
C MET A 1 -5.39 7.30 15.53
N VAL A 2 -5.41 8.48 14.88
CA VAL A 2 -5.45 8.61 13.42
C VAL A 2 -4.64 9.80 12.91
N LEU A 3 -4.16 9.71 11.67
CA LEU A 3 -3.67 10.83 10.88
C LEU A 3 -4.67 11.14 9.76
N LEU A 4 -4.91 12.42 9.48
CA LEU A 4 -5.78 12.86 8.37
C LEU A 4 -4.95 13.22 7.14
N SER A 5 -5.55 13.18 5.95
CA SER A 5 -4.95 13.83 4.77
C SER A 5 -5.18 15.34 4.83
N ASP A 6 -4.28 16.12 4.21
CA ASP A 6 -4.45 17.57 4.04
C ASP A 6 -5.82 17.89 3.40
N ALA A 7 -6.18 17.19 2.33
CA ALA A 7 -7.44 17.37 1.61
C ALA A 7 -8.68 17.08 2.48
N LEU A 8 -8.61 16.10 3.38
CA LEU A 8 -9.71 15.82 4.31
C LEU A 8 -9.78 16.88 5.41
N TRP A 9 -8.64 17.31 5.94
CA TRP A 9 -8.54 18.38 6.94
C TRP A 9 -9.14 19.69 6.41
N GLU A 10 -8.84 20.06 5.17
CA GLU A 10 -9.42 21.21 4.50
C GLU A 10 -10.94 21.05 4.31
N ARG A 11 -11.37 19.98 3.62
CA ARG A 11 -12.77 19.80 3.21
C ARG A 11 -13.74 19.61 4.38
N ARG A 12 -13.30 18.97 5.47
CA ARG A 12 -14.20 18.58 6.58
C ARG A 12 -13.97 19.36 7.87
N PHE A 13 -12.81 19.99 8.02
CA PHE A 13 -12.45 20.71 9.24
C PHE A 13 -11.97 22.14 8.95
N GLY A 14 -12.04 22.61 7.70
CA GLY A 14 -11.73 24.01 7.35
C GLY A 14 -10.31 24.44 7.68
N ARG A 15 -9.34 23.52 7.65
CA ARG A 15 -7.95 23.77 8.06
C ARG A 15 -7.81 24.28 9.51
N GLU A 16 -8.70 23.87 10.41
CA GLU A 16 -8.66 24.23 11.83
C GLU A 16 -7.28 23.94 12.45
N ALA A 17 -6.61 24.98 12.99
CA ALA A 17 -5.23 24.88 13.48
C ALA A 17 -5.09 23.98 14.72
N ASN A 18 -6.12 23.91 15.55
CA ASN A 18 -6.20 23.10 16.77
C ASN A 18 -6.81 21.70 16.54
N ILE A 19 -6.67 21.15 15.32
CA ILE A 19 -7.24 19.83 14.97
C ILE A 19 -6.55 18.65 15.69
N VAL A 20 -5.26 18.78 16.02
CA VAL A 20 -4.50 17.74 16.73
C VAL A 20 -4.99 17.64 18.18
N GLY A 21 -5.21 16.42 18.66
CA GLY A 21 -5.82 16.14 19.96
C GLY A 21 -7.34 16.04 19.93
N ARG A 22 -8.00 16.52 18.86
CA ARG A 22 -9.45 16.43 18.68
C ARG A 22 -9.87 14.97 18.44
N ARG A 23 -11.06 14.61 18.91
CA ARG A 23 -11.63 13.26 18.74
C ARG A 23 -12.65 13.24 17.61
N ILE A 24 -12.59 12.21 16.77
CA ILE A 24 -13.55 11.92 15.71
C ILE A 24 -14.11 10.50 15.87
N ARG A 25 -15.31 10.26 15.35
CA ARG A 25 -15.90 8.91 15.32
C ARG A 25 -15.60 8.26 13.97
N LEU A 26 -14.82 7.18 13.99
CA LEU A 26 -14.47 6.37 12.82
C LEU A 26 -15.01 4.96 13.02
N ASN A 27 -15.94 4.53 12.15
CA ASN A 27 -16.61 3.23 12.25
C ASN A 27 -17.17 2.94 13.65
N GLY A 28 -17.88 3.93 14.22
CA GLY A 28 -18.46 3.84 15.56
C GLY A 28 -17.47 3.99 16.72
N THR A 29 -16.15 3.94 16.47
CA THR A 29 -15.11 4.03 17.50
C THR A 29 -14.56 5.44 17.59
N LEU A 30 -14.35 5.93 18.81
CA LEU A 30 -13.76 7.24 19.04
C LEU A 30 -12.24 7.18 18.83
N GLN A 31 -11.72 8.05 17.98
CA GLN A 31 -10.31 8.11 17.60
C GLN A 31 -9.78 9.53 17.78
N THR A 32 -8.61 9.66 18.41
CA THR A 32 -7.89 10.94 18.52
C THR A 32 -7.07 11.22 17.27
N ILE A 33 -7.22 12.41 16.70
CA ILE A 33 -6.36 12.91 15.63
C ILE A 33 -5.00 13.27 16.22
N VAL A 34 -3.94 12.67 15.71
CA VAL A 34 -2.56 12.90 16.19
C VAL A 34 -1.70 13.68 15.19
N GLY A 35 -2.26 14.05 14.04
CA GLY A 35 -1.56 14.81 13.01
C GLY A 35 -2.30 14.83 11.67
N VAL A 36 -1.74 15.61 10.74
CA VAL A 36 -2.20 15.74 9.36
C VAL A 36 -1.02 15.45 8.44
N MET A 37 -1.23 14.59 7.44
CA MET A 37 -0.23 14.28 6.41
C MET A 37 -0.02 15.49 5.52
N PRO A 38 1.24 15.82 5.14
CA PRO A 38 1.53 16.90 4.21
C PRO A 38 0.79 16.75 2.89
N ALA A 39 0.36 17.86 2.26
CA ALA A 39 -0.27 17.86 0.94
C ALA A 39 0.53 17.12 -0.15
N ALA A 40 1.87 17.13 -0.04
CA ALA A 40 2.77 16.47 -0.98
C ALA A 40 2.86 14.95 -0.77
N PHE A 41 2.37 14.42 0.36
CA PHE A 41 2.37 12.99 0.60
C PHE A 41 1.49 12.28 -0.42
N ARG A 42 2.04 11.26 -1.06
CA ARG A 42 1.34 10.37 -1.98
C ARG A 42 1.49 8.96 -1.43
N SER A 43 0.38 8.40 -0.92
CA SER A 43 0.39 7.00 -0.53
C SER A 43 0.64 6.14 -1.77
N PRO A 44 1.52 5.12 -1.70
CA PRO A 44 1.63 4.14 -2.77
C PRO A 44 0.26 3.54 -3.06
N SER A 45 -0.29 3.78 -4.25
CA SER A 45 -1.55 3.18 -4.71
C SER A 45 -1.25 2.28 -5.89
N ILE A 46 -1.25 0.97 -5.65
CA ILE A 46 -1.02 -0.07 -6.67
C ILE A 46 -2.22 -0.19 -7.64
N THR A 47 -3.37 0.39 -7.31
CA THR A 47 -4.60 0.26 -8.13
C THR A 47 -5.09 1.56 -8.75
N GLY A 48 -4.35 2.66 -8.64
CA GLY A 48 -4.80 3.97 -9.12
C GLY A 48 -6.05 4.53 -8.40
N ILE A 49 -6.55 3.83 -7.38
CA ILE A 49 -7.73 4.20 -6.60
C ILE A 49 -7.26 4.95 -5.36
N GLN A 50 -7.77 6.18 -5.24
CA GLN A 50 -7.78 7.15 -4.13
C GLN A 50 -6.64 7.08 -3.10
N SER A 51 -5.96 8.22 -2.95
CA SER A 51 -5.15 8.53 -1.78
C SER A 51 -5.97 8.29 -0.51
N ALA A 52 -5.44 7.49 0.42
CA ALA A 52 -6.08 7.31 1.73
C ALA A 52 -6.34 8.68 2.38
N GLU A 53 -7.52 8.85 2.98
CA GLU A 53 -7.86 10.10 3.67
C GLU A 53 -7.57 10.02 5.17
N ILE A 54 -7.49 8.81 5.72
CA ILE A 54 -7.24 8.54 7.13
C ILE A 54 -6.28 7.36 7.24
N TRP A 55 -5.23 7.53 8.04
CA TRP A 55 -4.34 6.45 8.44
C TRP A 55 -4.51 6.15 9.92
N ARG A 56 -4.50 4.87 10.28
CA ARG A 56 -4.50 4.41 11.67
C ARG A 56 -3.51 3.28 11.84
N PRO A 57 -2.99 3.04 13.06
CA PRO A 57 -2.22 1.84 13.33
C PRO A 57 -3.02 0.59 12.96
N PHE A 58 -2.33 -0.38 12.37
CA PHE A 58 -2.86 -1.71 12.11
C PHE A 58 -2.66 -2.56 13.36
N HIS A 59 -3.74 -3.21 13.81
CA HIS A 59 -3.75 -4.07 14.99
C HIS A 59 -4.06 -5.51 14.60
N ALA A 60 -3.65 -6.48 15.42
CA ALA A 60 -3.98 -7.89 15.19
C ALA A 60 -5.49 -8.14 15.11
N SER A 61 -6.30 -7.34 15.80
CA SER A 61 -7.77 -7.37 15.72
C SER A 61 -8.34 -6.98 14.36
N ASP A 62 -7.53 -6.38 13.48
CA ASP A 62 -7.93 -6.06 12.11
C ASP A 62 -7.77 -7.26 11.15
N LEU A 63 -7.08 -8.32 11.59
CA LEU A 63 -6.96 -9.55 10.82
C LEU A 63 -8.31 -10.28 10.82
N ARG A 64 -8.66 -10.83 9.66
CA ARG A 64 -9.76 -11.80 9.59
C ARG A 64 -9.37 -13.05 10.35
N ALA A 65 -10.36 -13.75 10.91
CA ALA A 65 -10.13 -15.03 11.56
C ALA A 65 -9.49 -16.03 10.57
N GLY A 66 -8.51 -16.78 11.05
CA GLY A 66 -7.75 -17.74 10.24
C GLY A 66 -6.44 -17.18 9.69
N ARG A 67 -5.72 -18.02 8.95
CA ARG A 67 -4.37 -17.72 8.43
C ARG A 67 -4.39 -16.83 7.18
N ARG A 68 -5.50 -16.85 6.44
CA ARG A 68 -5.62 -16.20 5.13
C ARG A 68 -5.93 -14.71 5.28
N SER A 69 -5.07 -13.86 4.72
CA SER A 69 -5.21 -12.40 4.69
C SER A 69 -5.03 -11.86 3.28
N ASP A 70 -5.80 -12.39 2.33
CA ASP A 70 -5.78 -12.02 0.91
C ASP A 70 -6.27 -10.59 0.60
N PHE A 71 -6.82 -9.90 1.59
CA PHE A 71 -7.22 -8.50 1.50
C PHE A 71 -6.06 -7.51 1.70
N MET A 72 -4.89 -7.99 2.12
CA MET A 72 -3.74 -7.12 2.44
C MET A 72 -2.81 -6.94 1.25
N ARG A 73 -2.34 -5.70 1.06
CA ARG A 73 -1.17 -5.40 0.22
C ARG A 73 0.03 -5.18 1.12
N VAL A 74 1.15 -5.81 0.78
CA VAL A 74 2.38 -5.75 1.57
C VAL A 74 3.43 -5.00 0.80
N TYR A 75 4.03 -4.00 1.44
CA TYR A 75 5.19 -3.27 0.93
C TYR A 75 6.41 -3.69 1.72
N ALA A 76 7.51 -3.97 1.03
CA ALA A 76 8.77 -4.38 1.65
C ALA A 76 9.92 -3.49 1.14
N ARG A 77 10.90 -3.25 2.02
CA ARG A 77 12.14 -2.56 1.66
C ARG A 77 13.29 -3.56 1.69
N LEU A 78 13.96 -3.72 0.56
CA LEU A 78 15.14 -4.56 0.48
C LEU A 78 16.31 -3.96 1.25
N LYS A 79 17.12 -4.83 1.86
CA LYS A 79 18.40 -4.45 2.45
C LYS A 79 19.32 -3.93 1.34
N ARG A 80 20.20 -2.98 1.66
CA ARG A 80 21.17 -2.46 0.69
C ARG A 80 22.02 -3.61 0.11
N GLY A 81 22.24 -3.58 -1.20
CA GLY A 81 23.01 -4.60 -1.91
C GLY A 81 22.23 -5.87 -2.29
N ILE A 82 20.98 -6.01 -1.86
CA ILE A 82 20.13 -7.15 -2.25
C ILE A 82 19.36 -6.81 -3.52
N SER A 83 19.50 -7.67 -4.52
CA SER A 83 18.73 -7.58 -5.77
C SER A 83 17.30 -8.07 -5.59
N VAL A 84 16.40 -7.59 -6.44
CA VAL A 84 15.01 -8.07 -6.51
C VAL A 84 14.94 -9.56 -6.85
N ASN A 85 15.88 -10.07 -7.67
CA ASN A 85 15.92 -11.48 -8.03
C ASN A 85 16.29 -12.38 -6.84
N GLN A 86 17.22 -11.95 -5.97
CA GLN A 86 17.52 -12.66 -4.72
C GLN A 86 16.29 -12.66 -3.80
N ALA A 87 15.64 -11.51 -3.63
CA ALA A 87 14.41 -11.42 -2.84
C ALA A 87 13.28 -12.32 -3.39
N ARG A 88 13.12 -12.39 -4.71
CA ARG A 88 12.18 -13.31 -5.37
C ARG A 88 12.50 -14.77 -5.01
N ALA A 89 13.75 -15.19 -5.18
CA ALA A 89 14.15 -16.56 -4.91
C ALA A 89 13.88 -16.99 -3.46
N GLU A 90 14.24 -16.15 -2.48
CA GLU A 90 13.96 -16.40 -1.06
C GLU A 90 12.46 -16.50 -0.78
N MET A 91 11.68 -15.56 -1.31
CA MET A 91 10.24 -15.51 -1.12
C MET A 91 9.52 -16.69 -1.79
N THR A 92 9.99 -17.17 -2.94
CA THR A 92 9.50 -18.40 -3.58
C THR A 92 9.73 -19.61 -2.68
N ALA A 93 10.93 -19.76 -2.11
CA ALA A 93 11.23 -20.87 -1.21
C ALA A 93 10.35 -20.86 0.05
N ILE A 94 10.10 -19.67 0.62
CA ILE A 94 9.19 -19.49 1.75
C ILE A 94 7.76 -19.88 1.36
N SER A 95 7.26 -19.39 0.22
CA SER A 95 5.90 -19.67 -0.27
C SER A 95 5.69 -21.18 -0.47
N GLN A 96 6.66 -21.87 -1.07
CA GLN A 96 6.58 -23.32 -1.27
C GLN A 96 6.56 -24.11 0.04
N ARG A 97 7.37 -23.69 1.03
CA ARG A 97 7.35 -24.30 2.37
C ARG A 97 5.99 -24.09 3.05
N LEU A 98 5.42 -22.89 2.94
CA LEU A 98 4.10 -22.60 3.50
C LEU A 98 2.98 -23.38 2.80
N ALA A 99 3.05 -23.56 1.49
CA ALA A 99 2.11 -24.38 0.74
C ALA A 99 2.13 -25.86 1.18
N ARG A 100 3.32 -26.40 1.49
CA ARG A 100 3.45 -27.77 2.05
C ARG A 100 2.93 -27.89 3.48
N GLN A 101 3.17 -26.87 4.31
CA GLN A 101 2.77 -26.88 5.72
C GLN A 101 1.29 -26.57 5.94
N TYR A 102 0.71 -25.73 5.07
CA TYR A 102 -0.68 -25.26 5.16
C TYR A 102 -1.39 -25.39 3.80
N PRO A 103 -1.55 -26.62 3.27
CA PRO A 103 -2.06 -26.82 1.92
C PRO A 103 -3.48 -26.26 1.73
N ALA A 104 -4.33 -26.33 2.76
CA ALA A 104 -5.69 -25.77 2.72
C ALA A 104 -5.73 -24.24 2.48
N ASP A 105 -4.72 -23.52 2.97
CA ASP A 105 -4.67 -22.05 2.89
C ASP A 105 -3.80 -21.55 1.74
N ASN A 106 -2.76 -22.31 1.36
CA ASN A 106 -1.65 -21.81 0.55
C ASN A 106 -1.38 -22.58 -0.75
N ALA A 107 -2.04 -23.72 -1.01
CA ALA A 107 -1.75 -24.52 -2.23
C ALA A 107 -2.16 -23.82 -3.54
N ALA A 108 -3.21 -22.99 -3.50
CA ALA A 108 -3.75 -22.30 -4.67
C ALA A 108 -3.23 -20.85 -4.83
N TRP A 109 -2.21 -20.44 -4.06
CA TRP A 109 -1.71 -19.07 -4.05
C TRP A 109 -0.21 -19.00 -4.29
N THR A 110 0.18 -18.13 -5.21
CA THR A 110 1.58 -17.81 -5.48
C THR A 110 1.88 -16.42 -4.96
N LEU A 111 3.04 -16.27 -4.32
CA LEU A 111 3.56 -14.98 -3.92
C LEU A 111 4.53 -14.46 -4.98
N GLU A 112 4.28 -13.26 -5.48
CA GLU A 112 5.14 -12.58 -6.42
C GLU A 112 5.79 -11.35 -5.76
N VAL A 113 7.08 -11.16 -6.03
CA VAL A 113 7.81 -9.96 -5.62
C VAL A 113 8.04 -9.10 -6.85
N VAL A 114 7.48 -7.90 -6.84
CA VAL A 114 7.58 -6.93 -7.94
C VAL A 114 8.17 -5.62 -7.40
N PRO A 115 9.09 -4.95 -8.13
CA PRO A 115 9.54 -3.62 -7.76
C PRO A 115 8.36 -2.66 -7.60
N LEU A 116 8.39 -1.83 -6.55
CA LEU A 116 7.29 -0.91 -6.26
C LEU A 116 7.06 0.10 -7.39
N SER A 117 8.11 0.51 -8.11
CA SER A 117 8.00 1.37 -9.30
C SER A 117 7.10 0.74 -10.36
N ASP A 118 7.31 -0.55 -10.63
CA ASP A 118 6.62 -1.28 -11.70
C ASP A 118 5.17 -1.53 -11.28
N ALA A 119 4.93 -1.81 -9.98
CA ALA A 119 3.60 -1.98 -9.42
C ALA A 119 2.75 -0.70 -9.41
N ILE A 120 3.37 0.49 -9.31
CA ILE A 120 2.64 1.77 -9.30
C ILE A 120 2.43 2.29 -10.71
N SER A 121 3.47 2.26 -11.54
CA SER A 121 3.42 2.88 -12.86
C SER A 121 2.82 1.96 -13.92
N GLY A 122 2.74 0.65 -13.67
CA GLY A 122 2.52 -0.33 -14.74
C GLY A 122 3.64 -0.25 -15.78
N ASN A 123 3.48 -0.96 -16.91
CA ASN A 123 4.45 -0.91 -18.01
C ASN A 123 4.23 0.33 -18.90
N VAL A 124 4.31 1.54 -18.34
CA VAL A 124 4.21 2.80 -19.10
C VAL A 124 5.38 3.03 -20.05
N ARG A 125 6.49 2.31 -19.87
CA ARG A 125 7.65 2.38 -20.76
C ARG A 125 7.29 2.00 -22.20
N GLN A 126 6.51 0.94 -22.41
CA GLN A 126 6.15 0.49 -23.76
C GLN A 126 5.30 1.52 -24.53
N PRO A 127 4.19 2.05 -23.97
CA PRO A 127 3.44 3.14 -24.59
C PRO A 127 4.27 4.40 -24.85
N LEU A 128 5.18 4.75 -23.94
CA LEU A 128 6.06 5.91 -24.11
C LEU A 128 7.04 5.73 -25.26
N TRP A 129 7.60 4.53 -25.46
CA TRP A 129 8.43 4.22 -26.62
C TRP A 129 7.64 4.29 -27.94
N LEU A 130 6.39 3.80 -27.94
CA LEU A 130 5.49 3.92 -29.10
C LEU A 130 5.17 5.37 -29.42
N LEU A 131 4.89 6.19 -28.40
CA LEU A 131 4.61 7.62 -28.56
C LEU A 131 5.85 8.36 -29.10
N LEU A 132 7.02 8.12 -28.51
CA LEU A 132 8.28 8.70 -28.97
C LEU A 132 8.57 8.33 -30.44
N GLY A 133 8.34 7.07 -30.80
CA GLY A 133 8.45 6.59 -32.18
C GLY A 133 7.50 7.30 -33.14
N SER A 134 6.24 7.51 -32.75
CA SER A 134 5.26 8.25 -33.58
C SER A 134 5.62 9.72 -33.77
N ALA A 135 6.16 10.38 -32.74
CA ALA A 135 6.56 11.78 -32.81
C ALA A 135 7.81 12.00 -33.69
N ALA A 136 8.67 10.99 -33.83
CA ALA A 136 9.84 11.03 -34.72
C ALA A 136 9.48 10.74 -36.19
N LEU A 137 8.29 10.21 -36.47
CA LEU A 137 7.78 9.93 -37.82
C LEU A 137 6.90 11.07 -38.39
N LEU A 138 6.69 12.14 -37.61
CA LEU A 138 6.06 13.39 -38.02
C LEU A 138 7.12 14.44 -38.36
#